data_AF-A0A2S6TPQ5-F1
#
_entry.id   AF-A0A2S6TPQ5-F1
#
_cell.length_a   1.000
_cell.length_b   1.000
_cell.length_c   1.000
_cell.angle_alpha   90.00
_cell.angle_beta   90.00
_cell.angle_gamma   90.00
#
_symmetry.space_group_name_H-M   'P 1'
#
loop_
_entity.id
_entity.type
_entity.pdbx_description
1 polymer ?
#
loop_
_entity_poly.entity_id
_entity_poly.type
_entity_poly.pdbx_seq_one_letter_code
_entity_poly.pdbx_strand_id
1 'polypeptide(L)'
;TKNRRVGLALRYITPEARQERVATDFATLLRGEDRYGHFQSEARPASTMHPDAVAEHQRIAEIQGQIYLKGTDRSGTVGLVETNEAR
;
A
#
# COMPACT_ATOMS: atom_id res chain seq x y z
N THR A 1 -8.22 -24.71 6.15
CA THR A 1 -9.00 -25.16 7.33
C THR A 1 -10.45 -24.76 7.15
N LYS A 2 -11.41 -25.64 7.50
CA LYS A 2 -12.84 -25.47 7.18
C LYS A 2 -13.53 -24.25 7.85
N ASN A 3 -12.85 -23.57 8.80
CA ASN A 3 -13.39 -22.45 9.58
C ASN A 3 -12.57 -21.13 9.43
N ARG A 4 -11.85 -20.91 8.33
CA ARG A 4 -11.04 -19.68 8.18
C ARG A 4 -11.92 -18.46 7.88
N ARG A 5 -11.99 -17.50 8.80
CA ARG A 5 -12.55 -16.16 8.54
C ARG A 5 -11.49 -15.29 7.87
N VAL A 6 -11.82 -14.67 6.74
CA VAL A 6 -10.97 -13.68 6.07
C VAL A 6 -11.67 -12.33 6.12
N GLY A 7 -11.05 -11.34 6.73
CA GLY A 7 -11.53 -9.96 6.74
C GLY A 7 -10.73 -9.13 5.72
N LEU A 8 -11.42 -8.29 4.95
CA LEU A 8 -10.81 -7.33 4.03
C LEU A 8 -11.21 -5.92 4.48
N ALA A 9 -10.21 -5.06 4.69
CA ALA A 9 -10.42 -3.66 5.01
C ALA A 9 -9.90 -2.79 3.87
N LEU A 10 -10.78 -1.96 3.31
CA LEU A 10 -10.42 -0.92 2.34
C LEU A 10 -10.53 0.43 3.05
N ARG A 11 -9.48 1.25 2.95
CA ARG A 11 -9.44 2.58 3.56
C ARG A 11 -9.70 3.62 2.48
N TYR A 12 -10.66 4.50 2.75
CA TYR A 12 -11.02 5.59 1.86
C TYR A 12 -10.71 6.92 2.53
N ILE A 13 -10.19 7.86 1.75
CA ILE A 13 -9.87 9.23 2.15
C ILE A 13 -10.25 10.17 1.00
N THR A 14 -10.38 11.46 1.29
CA THR A 14 -10.53 12.49 0.26
C THR A 14 -9.15 12.93 -0.27
N PRO A 15 -9.06 13.48 -1.49
CA PRO A 15 -7.80 13.98 -2.04
C PRO A 15 -7.14 15.10 -1.22
N GLU A 16 -7.90 15.80 -0.38
CA GLU A 16 -7.40 16.85 0.53
C GLU A 16 -6.56 16.27 1.68
N ALA A 17 -6.75 14.99 2.03
CA ALA A 17 -5.95 14.34 3.05
C ALA A 17 -4.46 14.30 2.66
N ARG A 18 -3.57 14.40 3.65
CA ARG A 18 -2.13 14.36 3.44
C ARG A 18 -1.45 13.58 4.56
N GLN A 19 -0.45 12.76 4.23
CA GLN A 19 0.40 12.18 5.26
C GLN A 19 1.33 13.23 5.87
N GLU A 20 1.42 13.24 7.20
CA GLU A 20 2.30 14.16 7.93
C GLU A 20 3.64 13.53 8.29
N ARG A 21 3.71 12.19 8.31
CA ARG A 21 4.89 11.45 8.78
C ARG A 21 5.85 11.05 7.68
N VAL A 22 5.42 11.17 6.42
CA VAL A 22 6.10 10.57 5.28
C VAL A 22 6.07 11.53 4.11
N ALA A 23 7.16 11.60 3.35
CA ALA A 23 7.26 12.50 2.21
C ALA A 23 6.52 11.99 0.97
N THR A 24 6.38 10.66 0.84
CA THR A 24 5.74 10.00 -0.30
C THR A 24 4.77 8.95 0.22
N ASP A 25 3.54 9.01 -0.26
CA ASP A 25 2.55 7.96 -0.08
C ASP A 25 1.76 7.77 -1.39
N PHE A 26 1.01 6.68 -1.46
CA PHE A 26 0.36 6.22 -2.69
C PHE A 26 -1.14 6.05 -2.49
N ALA A 27 -1.92 6.34 -3.52
CA ALA A 27 -3.36 6.10 -3.51
C ALA A 27 -3.91 5.91 -4.93
N THR A 28 -4.98 5.14 -5.04
CA THR A 28 -5.78 5.03 -6.26
C THR A 28 -6.95 6.03 -6.23
N LEU A 29 -7.04 6.92 -7.22
CA LEU A 29 -8.22 7.78 -7.39
C LEU A 29 -9.41 6.94 -7.87
N LEU A 30 -10.46 6.85 -7.05
CA LEU A 30 -11.65 6.04 -7.36
C LEU A 30 -12.80 6.86 -7.96
N ARG A 31 -12.98 8.11 -7.51
CA ARG A 31 -14.08 8.99 -7.92
C ARG A 31 -13.63 10.45 -7.89
N GLY A 32 -14.19 11.24 -8.81
CA GLY A 32 -13.94 12.67 -8.89
C GLY A 32 -12.60 13.00 -9.54
N GLU A 33 -11.94 14.04 -9.04
CA GLU A 33 -10.68 14.56 -9.53
C GLU A 33 -9.78 14.89 -8.33
N ASP A 34 -8.49 14.59 -8.44
CA ASP A 34 -7.48 15.03 -7.47
C ASP A 34 -6.85 16.35 -7.96
N ARG A 35 -6.99 17.41 -7.14
CA ARG A 35 -6.38 18.73 -7.38
C ARG A 35 -5.25 19.07 -6.39
N TYR A 36 -4.95 18.17 -5.45
CA TYR A 36 -4.00 18.40 -4.37
C TYR A 36 -2.66 17.69 -4.61
N GLY A 37 -2.68 16.52 -5.26
CA GLY A 37 -1.46 15.79 -5.61
C GLY A 37 -0.64 15.34 -4.39
N HIS A 38 -1.31 15.09 -3.26
CA HIS A 38 -0.66 14.64 -2.02
C HIS A 38 -0.22 13.18 -2.05
N PHE A 39 -0.79 12.39 -2.97
CA PHE A 39 -0.48 10.97 -3.16
C PHE A 39 0.02 10.73 -4.58
N GLN A 40 1.01 9.85 -4.74
CA GLN A 40 1.37 9.34 -6.05
C GLN A 40 0.28 8.37 -6.53
N SER A 41 -0.13 8.52 -7.78
CA SER A 41 -1.19 7.69 -8.36
C SER A 41 -0.70 6.25 -8.54
N GLU A 42 -1.47 5.31 -8.01
CA GLU A 42 -1.29 3.89 -8.30
C GLU A 42 -1.88 3.55 -9.67
N ALA A 43 -1.16 2.75 -10.45
CA ALA A 43 -1.63 2.32 -11.76
C ALA A 43 -2.74 1.27 -11.62
N ARG A 44 -3.79 1.39 -12.44
CA ARG A 44 -4.82 0.35 -12.52
C ARG A 44 -4.23 -0.90 -13.19
N PRO A 45 -4.34 -2.10 -12.59
CA PRO A 45 -3.86 -3.33 -13.23
C PRO A 45 -4.64 -3.63 -14.50
N ALA A 46 -3.94 -4.05 -15.56
CA ALA A 46 -4.54 -4.43 -16.84
C ALA A 46 -5.30 -5.77 -16.76
N SER A 47 -4.83 -6.69 -15.91
CA SER A 47 -5.46 -7.99 -15.64
C SER A 47 -5.06 -8.49 -14.25
N THR A 48 -5.76 -9.51 -13.78
CA THR A 48 -5.41 -10.22 -12.54
C THR A 48 -3.96 -10.71 -12.63
N MET A 49 -3.13 -10.33 -11.65
CA MET A 49 -1.72 -10.71 -11.55
C MET A 49 -0.86 -10.30 -12.78
N HIS A 50 -1.23 -9.23 -13.49
CA HIS A 50 -0.38 -8.70 -14.55
C HIS A 50 1.04 -8.40 -14.03
N PRO A 51 2.13 -8.80 -14.72
CA PRO A 51 3.50 -8.65 -14.22
C PRO A 51 3.85 -7.23 -13.77
N ASP A 52 3.45 -6.23 -14.57
CA ASP A 52 3.70 -4.82 -14.23
C ASP A 52 2.98 -4.36 -12.95
N ALA A 53 1.78 -4.87 -12.70
CA ALA A 53 1.03 -4.54 -11.49
C ALA A 53 1.66 -5.19 -10.24
N VAL A 54 2.19 -6.41 -10.40
CA VAL A 54 2.91 -7.10 -9.32
C VAL A 54 4.21 -6.37 -9.00
N ALA A 55 4.98 -5.97 -10.02
CA ALA A 55 6.20 -5.20 -9.86
C ALA A 55 5.95 -3.83 -9.20
N GLU A 56 4.89 -3.14 -9.61
CA GLU A 56 4.51 -1.85 -9.02
C GLU A 56 4.07 -1.99 -7.56
N HIS A 57 3.28 -3.03 -7.25
CA HIS A 57 2.92 -3.34 -5.87
C HIS A 57 4.17 -3.62 -5.00
N GLN A 58 5.13 -4.39 -5.51
CA GLN A 58 6.39 -4.65 -4.80
C GLN A 58 7.14 -3.34 -4.52
N ARG A 59 7.31 -2.48 -5.53
CA ARG A 59 7.97 -1.18 -5.40
C ARG A 59 7.31 -0.29 -4.35
N ILE A 60 5.98 -0.20 -4.36
CA ILE A 60 5.21 0.61 -3.39
C ILE A 60 5.38 0.04 -1.98
N ALA A 61 5.23 -1.28 -1.82
CA ALA A 61 5.36 -1.96 -0.54
C ALA A 61 6.76 -1.78 0.06
N GLU A 62 7.81 -1.80 -0.75
CA GLU A 62 9.18 -1.53 -0.34
C GLU A 62 9.33 -0.11 0.22
N ILE A 63 8.87 0.90 -0.53
CA ILE A 63 8.93 2.30 -0.10
C ILE A 63 8.16 2.51 1.22
N GLN A 64 6.91 2.00 1.29
CA GLN A 64 6.10 2.10 2.49
C GLN A 64 6.71 1.33 3.67
N GLY A 65 7.33 0.17 3.43
CA GLY A 65 8.05 -0.60 4.44
C GLY A 65 9.21 0.20 5.06
N GLN A 66 10.04 0.85 4.23
CA GLN A 66 11.13 1.70 4.72
C GLN A 66 10.65 2.87 5.56
N ILE A 67 9.46 3.38 5.25
CA ILE A 67 8.86 4.53 5.93
C ILE A 67 8.22 4.11 7.26
N TYR A 68 7.32 3.11 7.24
CA TYR A 68 6.49 2.75 8.39
C TYR A 68 7.19 1.83 9.40
N LEU A 69 8.17 1.02 8.96
CA LEU A 69 8.92 0.13 9.86
C LEU A 69 10.15 0.80 10.47
N LYS A 70 10.49 2.02 10.04
CA LYS A 70 11.60 2.78 10.60
C LYS A 70 11.41 3.00 12.10
N GLY A 71 12.40 2.58 12.91
CA GLY A 71 12.34 2.70 14.37
C GLY A 71 11.52 1.60 15.07
N THR A 72 11.08 0.58 14.33
CA THR A 72 10.50 -0.64 14.91
C THR A 72 11.54 -1.78 14.88
N ASP A 73 11.28 -2.87 15.61
CA ASP A 73 12.10 -4.10 15.57
C ASP A 73 12.15 -4.76 14.18
N ARG A 74 11.32 -4.30 13.24
CA ARG A 74 11.29 -4.74 11.83
C ARG A 74 11.97 -3.76 10.87
N SER A 75 12.68 -2.77 11.39
CA SER A 75 13.49 -1.84 10.60
C SER A 75 14.47 -2.62 9.71
N GLY A 76 14.43 -2.39 8.39
CA GLY A 76 15.24 -3.11 7.40
C GLY A 76 14.57 -4.32 6.75
N THR A 77 13.32 -4.65 7.14
CA THR A 77 12.51 -5.64 6.41
C THR A 77 12.08 -5.07 5.06
N VAL A 78 12.26 -5.83 3.98
CA VAL A 78 11.88 -5.43 2.62
C VAL A 78 10.39 -5.71 2.42
N GLY A 79 9.63 -4.67 2.10
CA GLY A 79 8.21 -4.77 1.80
C GLY A 79 7.31 -5.00 3.03
N LEU A 80 6.02 -5.16 2.76
CA LEU A 80 5.03 -5.63 3.74
C LEU A 80 5.04 -7.17 3.69
N VAL A 81 5.96 -7.79 4.43
CA VAL A 81 6.05 -9.26 4.52
C VAL A 81 4.73 -9.83 5.03
N GLU A 82 4.25 -10.90 4.38
CA GLU A 82 3.08 -11.65 4.85
C GLU A 82 3.32 -12.12 6.29
N THR A 83 2.48 -11.64 7.22
CA THR A 83 2.57 -12.01 8.64
C THR A 83 1.98 -13.39 8.94
N ASN A 84 1.62 -14.16 7.91
CA ASN A 84 0.92 -15.44 8.06
C ASN A 84 1.85 -16.59 8.41
N GLU A 85 3.17 -16.43 8.34
CA GLU A 85 4.15 -17.46 8.74
C GLU A 85 4.53 -17.41 10.23
N ALA A 86 4.01 -16.45 10.99
CA ALA A 86 4.31 -16.32 12.42
C ALA A 86 3.39 -17.17 13.34
N ARG A 87 2.79 -18.26 12.85
CA ARG A 87 1.92 -19.10 13.69
C ARG A 87 1.93 -20.58 13.35
#